data_AF-A0A917DDV3-F1
#
_entry.id   AF-A0A917DDV3-F1
#
_cell.length_a   1.000
_cell.length_b   1.000
_cell.length_c   1.000
_cell.angle_alpha   90.00
_cell.angle_beta   90.00
_cell.angle_gamma   90.00
#
_symmetry.space_group_name_H-M   'P 1'
#
loop_
_entity.id
_entity.type
_entity.pdbx_description
1 polymer ?
#
loop_
_entity_poly.entity_id
_entity_poly.type
_entity_poly.pdbx_seq_one_letter_code
_entity_poly.pdbx_strand_id
1 'polypeptide(L)'
;MDVVLVILLLFLANKLFLTSLAKKHAFFDKSLIFKVFLYHLLFCFIYYLYASFNPSDSKHYYFVATLRKDDWMGLFETGTNFINFLAVPFIELGLSYESLMLVFSWFGYVGFVYAYLFFKENITTPIKIFGNVDFLTLLLFLPNMHFWSVSLGKGSVIFMGIMMFMYAIKKPKQRLHLLLIASFFVYMVRPHIMFFLLTSVCVGILFGKERISQTTKALVIIASVSFLIAASNSILSIVNLENSQDVFSDFEAFATVRATELSKAGSGLDINSYPLPLKLFTFWFRPLFIDAPSIVGLFSSVENLMYLLIFFKACNMGFLKYLKSSPFLVKASFIAFLSVSFAMTFITSNLGIIMRQKAMVMYFGFFVIFSYLVYRREQRLKAV
;
A
#
# COMPACT_ATOMS: atom_id res chain seq x y z
N MET A 1 -27.20 1.79 17.40
CA MET A 1 -27.93 0.66 16.75
C MET A 1 -27.38 0.40 15.35
N ASP A 2 -26.95 1.44 14.64
CA ASP A 2 -26.28 1.39 13.33
C ASP A 2 -24.99 0.54 13.32
N VAL A 3 -24.12 0.61 14.35
CA VAL A 3 -22.86 -0.15 14.39
C VAL A 3 -23.09 -1.66 14.27
N VAL A 4 -24.05 -2.20 15.03
CA VAL A 4 -24.39 -3.64 15.00
C VAL A 4 -24.92 -4.04 13.61
N LEU A 5 -25.77 -3.20 13.02
CA LEU A 5 -26.27 -3.42 11.66
C LEU A 5 -25.13 -3.43 10.64
N VAL A 6 -24.22 -2.47 10.71
CA VAL A 6 -23.05 -2.40 9.81
C VAL A 6 -22.17 -3.64 9.96
N ILE A 7 -21.92 -4.11 11.19
CA ILE A 7 -21.19 -5.37 11.41
C ILE A 7 -21.89 -6.52 10.69
N LEU A 8 -23.19 -6.72 10.89
CA LEU A 8 -23.94 -7.80 10.24
C LEU A 8 -23.87 -7.71 8.70
N LEU A 9 -24.03 -6.50 8.15
CA LEU A 9 -23.92 -6.25 6.71
C LEU A 9 -22.50 -6.54 6.19
N LEU A 10 -21.45 -6.18 6.93
CA LEU A 10 -20.07 -6.47 6.54
C LEU A 10 -19.76 -7.97 6.57
N PHE A 11 -20.28 -8.70 7.57
CA PHE A 11 -20.14 -10.16 7.60
C PHE A 11 -20.85 -10.83 6.42
N LEU A 12 -22.05 -10.36 6.07
CA LEU A 12 -22.79 -10.84 4.90
C LEU A 12 -22.05 -10.52 3.60
N ALA A 13 -21.64 -9.26 3.40
CA ALA A 13 -20.89 -8.81 2.23
C ALA A 13 -19.58 -9.59 2.08
N ASN A 14 -18.84 -9.80 3.18
CA ASN A 14 -17.61 -10.59 3.18
C ASN A 14 -17.89 -12.05 2.80
N LYS A 15 -18.92 -12.69 3.36
CA LYS A 15 -19.29 -14.07 3.02
C LYS A 15 -19.60 -14.24 1.52
N LEU A 16 -20.37 -13.31 0.94
CA LEU A 16 -20.69 -13.29 -0.49
C LEU A 16 -19.43 -13.08 -1.33
N PHE A 17 -18.58 -12.13 -0.94
CA PHE A 17 -17.33 -11.81 -1.63
C PHE A 17 -16.37 -13.00 -1.66
N LEU A 18 -16.10 -13.63 -0.50
CA LEU A 18 -15.21 -14.80 -0.41
C LEU A 18 -15.76 -16.02 -1.16
N THR A 19 -17.09 -16.19 -1.17
CA THR A 19 -17.72 -17.29 -1.93
C THR A 19 -17.57 -17.09 -3.43
N SER A 20 -17.74 -15.85 -3.93
CA SER A 20 -17.51 -15.51 -5.33
C SER A 20 -16.05 -15.75 -5.75
N LEU A 21 -15.09 -15.29 -4.94
CA LEU A 21 -13.67 -15.48 -5.23
C LEU A 21 -13.24 -16.95 -5.22
N ALA A 22 -13.74 -17.75 -4.29
CA ALA A 22 -13.42 -19.17 -4.24
C ALA A 22 -13.99 -19.97 -5.43
N LYS A 23 -15.14 -19.55 -5.98
CA LYS A 23 -15.66 -20.13 -7.23
C LYS A 23 -14.74 -19.81 -8.41
N LYS A 24 -14.13 -18.62 -8.41
CA LYS A 24 -13.25 -18.15 -9.50
C LYS A 24 -11.81 -18.69 -9.39
N HIS A 25 -11.36 -18.99 -8.17
CA HIS A 25 -9.96 -19.35 -7.89
C HIS A 25 -9.87 -20.64 -7.07
N ALA A 26 -9.45 -21.73 -7.71
CA ALA A 26 -9.31 -23.03 -7.06
C ALA A 26 -8.31 -23.04 -5.89
N PHE A 27 -7.30 -22.15 -5.92
CA PHE A 27 -6.29 -22.03 -4.85
C PHE A 27 -6.77 -21.21 -3.64
N PHE A 28 -7.99 -20.66 -3.67
CA PHE A 28 -8.45 -19.69 -2.69
C PHE A 28 -8.82 -20.34 -1.34
N ASP A 29 -8.07 -19.98 -0.31
CA ASP A 29 -8.31 -20.41 1.06
C ASP A 29 -9.26 -19.45 1.78
N LYS A 30 -10.54 -19.81 1.81
CA LYS A 30 -11.57 -19.03 2.53
C LYS A 30 -11.29 -18.91 4.03
N SER A 31 -10.72 -19.95 4.64
CA SER A 31 -10.50 -20.00 6.09
C SER A 31 -9.40 -19.03 6.49
N LEU A 32 -8.27 -19.05 5.76
CA LEU A 32 -7.17 -18.12 5.97
C LEU A 32 -7.65 -16.66 5.83
N ILE A 33 -8.36 -16.35 4.75
CA ILE A 33 -8.79 -14.97 4.47
C ILE A 33 -9.86 -14.50 5.44
N PHE A 34 -10.74 -15.39 5.90
CA PHE A 34 -11.66 -15.06 6.99
C PHE A 34 -10.93 -14.81 8.32
N LYS A 35 -9.86 -15.53 8.65
CA LYS A 35 -9.02 -15.22 9.82
C LYS A 35 -8.35 -13.85 9.69
N VAL A 36 -7.87 -13.50 8.49
CA VAL A 36 -7.34 -12.16 8.20
C VAL A 36 -8.41 -11.08 8.40
N PHE A 37 -9.67 -11.34 8.03
CA PHE A 37 -10.80 -10.43 8.30
C PHE A 37 -11.01 -10.19 9.80
N LEU A 38 -11.08 -11.27 10.59
CA LEU A 38 -11.25 -11.16 12.05
C LEU A 38 -10.08 -10.43 12.71
N TYR A 39 -8.85 -10.73 12.28
CA TYR A 39 -7.66 -10.03 12.74
C TYR A 39 -7.68 -8.55 12.36
N HIS A 40 -8.12 -8.22 11.14
CA HIS A 40 -8.27 -6.84 10.70
C HIS A 40 -9.35 -6.08 11.50
N LEU A 41 -10.47 -6.72 11.84
CA LEU A 41 -11.48 -6.14 12.72
C LEU A 41 -10.95 -5.91 14.15
N LEU A 42 -10.13 -6.83 14.68
CA LEU A 42 -9.43 -6.61 15.94
C LEU A 42 -8.55 -5.35 15.88
N PHE A 43 -7.81 -5.15 14.79
CA PHE A 43 -7.03 -3.93 14.59
C PHE A 43 -7.90 -2.68 14.45
N CYS A 44 -9.08 -2.79 13.84
CA CYS A 44 -10.05 -1.68 13.79
C CYS A 44 -10.45 -1.25 15.20
N PHE A 45 -10.74 -2.21 16.09
CA PHE A 45 -11.02 -1.94 17.49
C PHE A 45 -9.81 -1.33 18.22
N ILE A 46 -8.60 -1.89 18.05
CA ILE A 46 -7.37 -1.33 18.63
C ILE A 46 -7.12 0.11 18.17
N TYR A 47 -7.29 0.38 16.87
CA TYR A 47 -7.13 1.72 16.33
C TYR A 47 -8.19 2.68 16.87
N TYR A 48 -9.45 2.24 17.01
CA TYR A 48 -10.52 3.05 17.58
C TYR A 48 -10.21 3.48 19.02
N LEU A 49 -9.73 2.54 19.85
CA LEU A 49 -9.26 2.87 21.20
C LEU A 49 -8.10 3.87 21.16
N TYR A 50 -7.10 3.63 20.30
CA TYR A 50 -5.99 4.56 20.12
C TYR A 50 -6.46 5.96 19.71
N ALA A 51 -7.37 6.07 18.73
CA ALA A 51 -7.91 7.32 18.23
C ALA A 51 -8.82 8.02 19.25
N SER A 52 -9.35 7.31 20.25
CA SER A 52 -10.12 7.92 21.33
C SER A 52 -9.24 8.77 22.24
N PHE A 53 -8.01 8.34 22.50
CA PHE A 53 -7.06 9.02 23.39
C PHE A 53 -6.00 9.88 22.67
N ASN A 54 -5.87 9.74 21.36
CA ASN A 54 -4.86 10.44 20.56
C ASN A 54 -5.48 11.20 19.39
N PRO A 55 -4.87 12.31 18.92
CA PRO A 55 -5.28 12.96 17.68
C PRO A 55 -5.27 11.98 16.50
N SER A 56 -6.30 12.02 15.68
CA SER A 56 -6.44 11.12 14.53
C SER A 56 -7.09 11.82 13.34
N ASP A 57 -6.46 11.70 12.17
CA ASP A 57 -6.99 12.18 10.88
C ASP A 57 -8.44 11.69 10.64
N SER A 58 -8.77 10.49 11.13
CA SER A 58 -10.09 9.88 10.97
C SER A 58 -11.25 10.71 11.54
N LYS A 59 -11.06 11.35 12.70
CA LYS A 59 -12.09 12.23 13.28
C LYS A 59 -12.28 13.47 12.43
N HIS A 60 -11.19 14.01 11.89
CA HIS A 60 -11.22 15.17 11.01
C HIS A 60 -11.96 14.85 9.70
N TYR A 61 -11.72 13.69 9.09
CA TYR A 61 -12.45 13.26 7.89
C TYR A 61 -13.96 13.19 8.14
N TYR A 62 -14.38 12.57 9.25
CA TYR A 62 -15.80 12.48 9.60
C TYR A 62 -16.42 13.87 9.81
N PHE A 63 -15.74 14.73 10.55
CA PHE A 63 -16.20 16.09 10.83
C PHE A 63 -16.35 16.93 9.56
N VAL A 64 -15.33 16.96 8.69
CA VAL A 64 -15.38 17.74 7.44
C VAL A 64 -16.45 17.19 6.50
N ALA A 65 -16.55 15.87 6.36
CA ALA A 65 -17.59 15.27 5.54
C ALA A 65 -19.01 15.56 6.08
N THR A 66 -19.18 15.67 7.40
CA THR A 66 -20.45 16.08 8.01
C THR A 66 -20.78 17.54 7.72
N LEU A 67 -19.80 18.43 7.82
CA LEU A 67 -19.98 19.87 7.57
C LEU A 67 -20.20 20.21 6.09
N ARG A 68 -19.53 19.49 5.19
CA ARG A 68 -19.57 19.76 3.74
C ARG A 68 -20.45 18.78 2.96
N LYS A 69 -21.36 18.07 3.64
CA LYS A 69 -22.27 17.12 2.98
C LYS A 69 -23.12 17.77 1.87
N ASP A 70 -23.53 19.02 2.08
CA ASP A 70 -24.36 19.77 1.13
C ASP A 70 -23.58 20.18 -0.15
N ASP A 71 -22.24 20.16 -0.09
CA ASP A 71 -21.33 20.38 -1.22
C ASP A 71 -20.56 19.09 -1.55
N TRP A 72 -21.29 18.00 -1.72
CA TRP A 72 -20.68 16.68 -1.97
C TRP A 72 -19.77 16.70 -3.20
N MET A 73 -20.21 17.31 -4.31
CA MET A 73 -19.43 17.36 -5.55
C MET A 73 -18.21 18.29 -5.44
N GLY A 74 -18.24 19.33 -4.61
CA GLY A 74 -17.07 20.16 -4.32
C GLY A 74 -15.98 19.45 -3.51
N LEU A 75 -16.27 18.25 -2.97
CA LEU A 75 -15.28 17.36 -2.35
C LEU A 75 -14.64 16.39 -3.34
N PHE A 76 -15.12 16.32 -4.60
CA PHE A 76 -14.57 15.45 -5.64
C PHE A 76 -13.24 15.98 -6.17
N GLU A 77 -12.23 15.89 -5.33
CA GLU A 77 -10.87 16.36 -5.59
C GLU A 77 -9.87 15.34 -5.02
N THR A 78 -8.71 15.18 -5.68
CA THR A 78 -7.69 14.23 -5.23
C THR A 78 -7.19 14.50 -3.80
N GLY A 79 -6.67 13.47 -3.14
CA GLY A 79 -6.04 13.60 -1.84
C GLY A 79 -6.99 13.49 -0.66
N THR A 80 -7.02 14.52 0.20
CA THR A 80 -7.81 14.51 1.46
C THR A 80 -9.29 14.63 1.18
N ASN A 81 -9.67 15.50 0.25
CA ASN A 81 -11.07 15.78 -0.08
C ASN A 81 -11.77 14.55 -0.66
N PHE A 82 -11.08 13.73 -1.47
CA PHE A 82 -11.64 12.48 -1.94
C PHE A 82 -12.08 11.52 -0.82
N ILE A 83 -11.38 11.50 0.32
CA ILE A 83 -11.80 10.68 1.48
C ILE A 83 -13.08 11.23 2.11
N ASN A 84 -13.20 12.57 2.20
CA ASN A 84 -14.44 13.22 2.63
C ASN A 84 -15.58 12.91 1.65
N PHE A 85 -15.33 13.01 0.35
CA PHE A 85 -16.28 12.66 -0.70
C PHE A 85 -16.79 11.21 -0.55
N LEU A 86 -15.91 10.25 -0.28
CA LEU A 86 -16.30 8.86 -0.04
C LEU A 86 -17.09 8.68 1.26
N ALA A 87 -16.86 9.52 2.27
CA ALA A 87 -17.54 9.46 3.56
C ALA A 87 -18.98 10.01 3.50
N VAL A 88 -19.24 11.06 2.71
CA VAL A 88 -20.53 11.77 2.67
C VAL A 88 -21.74 10.84 2.44
N PRO A 89 -21.75 9.94 1.44
CA PRO A 89 -22.93 9.08 1.21
C PRO A 89 -23.29 8.22 2.42
N PHE A 90 -22.29 7.78 3.20
CA PHE A 90 -22.52 7.00 4.40
C PHE A 90 -23.01 7.87 5.57
N ILE A 91 -22.56 9.12 5.65
CA ILE A 91 -23.02 10.09 6.65
C ILE A 91 -24.47 10.49 6.38
N GLU A 92 -24.86 10.66 5.11
CA GLU A 92 -26.26 10.92 4.72
C GLU A 92 -27.19 9.76 5.05
N LEU A 93 -26.69 8.51 5.00
CA LEU A 93 -27.39 7.33 5.52
C LEU A 93 -27.51 7.30 7.05
N GLY A 94 -26.97 8.30 7.76
CA GLY A 94 -27.01 8.42 9.21
C GLY A 94 -25.99 7.55 9.95
N LEU A 95 -24.91 7.10 9.27
CA LEU A 95 -23.88 6.30 9.93
C LEU A 95 -23.03 7.13 10.90
N SER A 96 -22.84 6.60 12.10
CA SER A 96 -21.91 7.15 13.09
C SER A 96 -20.44 7.06 12.63
N TYR A 97 -19.56 7.76 13.35
CA TYR A 97 -18.11 7.68 13.15
C TYR A 97 -17.59 6.24 13.28
N GLU A 98 -18.07 5.49 14.27
CA GLU A 98 -17.75 4.09 14.52
C GLU A 98 -18.17 3.20 13.34
N SER A 99 -19.40 3.39 12.85
CA SER A 99 -19.92 2.68 11.67
C SER A 99 -19.08 2.96 10.43
N LEU A 100 -18.69 4.22 10.22
CA LEU A 100 -17.88 4.59 9.06
C LEU A 100 -16.44 4.07 9.15
N MET A 101 -15.87 4.02 10.35
CA MET A 101 -14.59 3.34 10.62
C MET A 101 -14.65 1.86 10.20
N LEU A 102 -15.72 1.15 10.52
CA LEU A 102 -15.91 -0.25 10.11
C LEU A 102 -16.00 -0.39 8.59
N VAL A 103 -16.74 0.48 7.90
CA VAL A 103 -16.83 0.48 6.43
C VAL A 103 -15.45 0.68 5.79
N PHE A 104 -14.69 1.66 6.26
CA PHE A 104 -13.34 1.91 5.73
C PHE A 104 -12.35 0.80 6.09
N SER A 105 -12.50 0.15 7.26
CA SER A 105 -11.74 -1.05 7.58
C SER A 105 -12.01 -2.18 6.59
N TRP A 106 -13.24 -2.30 6.08
CA TRP A 106 -13.55 -3.28 5.06
C TRP A 106 -12.84 -2.99 3.73
N PHE A 107 -12.70 -1.72 3.33
CA PHE A 107 -11.86 -1.35 2.18
C PHE A 107 -10.40 -1.78 2.38
N GLY A 108 -9.82 -1.51 3.57
CA GLY A 108 -8.47 -1.96 3.91
C GLY A 108 -8.32 -3.49 3.81
N TYR A 109 -9.28 -4.22 4.36
CA TYR A 109 -9.35 -5.68 4.26
C TYR A 109 -9.45 -6.19 2.81
N VAL A 110 -10.23 -5.53 1.93
CA VAL A 110 -10.26 -5.87 0.49
C VAL A 110 -8.86 -5.78 -0.12
N GLY A 111 -8.03 -4.83 0.32
CA GLY A 111 -6.61 -4.77 -0.03
C GLY A 111 -5.84 -6.05 0.32
N PHE A 112 -6.05 -6.62 1.51
CA PHE A 112 -5.43 -7.90 1.90
C PHE A 112 -5.93 -9.08 1.06
N VAL A 113 -7.22 -9.10 0.68
CA VAL A 113 -7.77 -10.14 -0.20
C VAL A 113 -7.08 -10.09 -1.57
N TYR A 114 -6.91 -8.91 -2.15
CA TYR A 114 -6.21 -8.76 -3.43
C TYR A 114 -4.70 -8.96 -3.30
N ALA A 115 -4.09 -8.63 -2.17
CA ALA A 115 -2.70 -9.01 -1.89
C ALA A 115 -2.57 -10.54 -1.92
N TYR A 116 -3.42 -11.28 -1.19
CA TYR A 116 -3.42 -12.74 -1.23
C TYR A 116 -3.57 -13.30 -2.64
N LEU A 117 -4.53 -12.79 -3.43
CA LEU A 117 -4.72 -13.21 -4.81
C LEU A 117 -3.49 -12.92 -5.68
N PHE A 118 -2.89 -11.73 -5.53
CA PHE A 118 -1.67 -11.33 -6.23
C PHE A 118 -0.50 -12.26 -5.89
N PHE A 119 -0.28 -12.57 -4.62
CA PHE A 119 0.79 -13.48 -4.20
C PHE A 119 0.54 -14.91 -4.70
N LYS A 120 -0.64 -15.49 -4.46
CA LYS A 120 -0.94 -16.89 -4.82
C LYS A 120 -1.02 -17.14 -6.33
N GLU A 121 -1.46 -16.17 -7.13
CA GLU A 121 -1.48 -16.33 -8.59
C GLU A 121 -0.06 -16.27 -9.18
N ASN A 122 0.91 -15.67 -8.49
CA ASN A 122 2.28 -15.53 -8.97
C ASN A 122 3.27 -16.49 -8.29
N ILE A 123 2.94 -16.97 -7.09
CA ILE A 123 3.79 -17.82 -6.28
C ILE A 123 2.96 -19.01 -5.81
N THR A 124 3.20 -20.15 -6.45
CA THR A 124 2.51 -21.41 -6.16
C THR A 124 3.20 -22.21 -5.06
N THR A 125 4.53 -22.13 -5.00
CA THR A 125 5.37 -22.88 -4.06
C THR A 125 5.35 -22.23 -2.68
N PRO A 126 4.88 -22.93 -1.61
CA PRO A 126 4.91 -22.40 -0.26
C PRO A 126 6.37 -22.29 0.22
N ILE A 127 6.69 -21.22 0.93
CA ILE A 127 8.00 -21.00 1.55
C ILE A 127 7.79 -20.90 3.05
N LYS A 128 8.53 -21.71 3.81
CA LYS A 128 8.53 -21.66 5.26
C LYS A 128 9.67 -20.78 5.76
N ILE A 129 9.39 -19.89 6.71
CA ILE A 129 10.37 -19.05 7.41
C ILE A 129 10.20 -19.28 8.92
N PHE A 130 11.28 -19.06 9.69
CA PHE A 130 11.29 -19.25 11.15
C PHE A 130 10.80 -20.66 11.57
N GLY A 131 11.37 -21.69 10.96
CA GLY A 131 11.02 -23.09 11.22
C GLY A 131 9.86 -23.57 10.35
N ASN A 132 8.62 -23.22 10.71
CA ASN A 132 7.42 -23.81 10.10
C ASN A 132 6.31 -22.82 9.70
N VAL A 133 6.55 -21.51 9.79
CA VAL A 133 5.55 -20.50 9.43
C VAL A 133 5.56 -20.27 7.93
N ASP A 134 4.40 -20.42 7.27
CA ASP A 134 4.24 -20.07 5.86
C ASP A 134 4.45 -18.57 5.64
N PHE A 135 5.29 -18.20 4.67
CA PHE A 135 5.69 -16.82 4.47
C PHE A 135 4.53 -15.93 4.05
N LEU A 136 3.62 -16.42 3.19
CA LEU A 136 2.45 -15.63 2.79
C LEU A 136 1.59 -15.34 4.02
N THR A 137 1.35 -16.36 4.84
CA THR A 137 0.58 -16.23 6.07
C THR A 137 1.23 -15.22 7.01
N LEU A 138 2.55 -15.27 7.20
CA LEU A 138 3.27 -14.28 8.00
C LEU A 138 3.05 -12.84 7.49
N LEU A 139 3.18 -12.62 6.19
CA LEU A 139 2.99 -11.31 5.57
C LEU A 139 1.56 -10.77 5.76
N LEU A 140 0.56 -11.65 5.66
CA LEU A 140 -0.85 -11.28 5.80
C LEU A 140 -1.28 -10.98 7.23
N PHE A 141 -0.46 -11.30 8.24
CA PHE A 141 -0.76 -11.04 9.66
C PHE A 141 0.15 -9.96 10.27
N LEU A 142 0.90 -9.24 9.43
CA LEU A 142 1.79 -8.17 9.88
C LEU A 142 1.02 -6.99 10.49
N PRO A 143 1.19 -6.70 11.79
CA PRO A 143 0.31 -5.79 12.52
C PRO A 143 0.33 -4.34 11.99
N ASN A 144 1.47 -3.85 11.50
CA ASN A 144 1.62 -2.48 11.04
C ASN A 144 0.66 -2.15 9.88
N MET A 145 0.60 -3.03 8.87
CA MET A 145 -0.31 -2.82 7.74
C MET A 145 -1.77 -2.85 8.18
N HIS A 146 -2.14 -3.76 9.09
CA HIS A 146 -3.50 -3.80 9.64
C HIS A 146 -3.83 -2.49 10.36
N PHE A 147 -2.97 -2.05 11.28
CA PHE A 147 -3.20 -0.83 12.06
C PHE A 147 -3.41 0.42 11.19
N TRP A 148 -2.67 0.58 10.09
CA TRP A 148 -2.78 1.77 9.24
C TRP A 148 -3.82 1.68 8.11
N SER A 149 -4.47 0.52 7.93
CA SER A 149 -5.51 0.33 6.90
C SER A 149 -6.91 0.06 7.46
N VAL A 150 -7.11 0.14 8.78
CA VAL A 150 -8.43 -0.05 9.41
C VAL A 150 -9.22 1.24 9.60
N SER A 151 -8.61 2.41 9.38
CA SER A 151 -9.24 3.69 9.72
C SER A 151 -9.97 4.35 8.55
N LEU A 152 -10.97 5.16 8.86
CA LEU A 152 -11.47 6.22 7.98
C LEU A 152 -10.32 7.15 7.60
N GLY A 153 -9.84 7.02 6.37
CA GLY A 153 -8.64 7.73 5.94
C GLY A 153 -8.07 7.21 4.64
N LYS A 154 -6.99 7.85 4.18
CA LYS A 154 -6.32 7.49 2.92
C LYS A 154 -5.77 6.06 2.92
N GLY A 155 -5.31 5.57 4.07
CA GLY A 155 -4.56 4.31 4.20
C GLY A 155 -5.33 3.06 3.78
N SER A 156 -6.62 2.97 4.13
CA SER A 156 -7.50 1.86 3.74
C SER A 156 -7.76 1.82 2.24
N VAL A 157 -8.21 2.95 1.67
CA VAL A 157 -8.60 3.06 0.26
C VAL A 157 -7.38 2.93 -0.68
N ILE A 158 -6.24 3.53 -0.32
CA ILE A 158 -5.04 3.41 -1.16
C ILE A 158 -4.51 1.98 -1.17
N PHE A 159 -4.47 1.28 -0.04
CA PHE A 159 -3.95 -0.08 0.01
C PHE A 159 -4.83 -1.03 -0.82
N MET A 160 -6.15 -0.87 -0.71
CA MET A 160 -7.13 -1.51 -1.58
C MET A 160 -6.82 -1.28 -3.05
N GLY A 161 -6.72 -0.01 -3.47
CA GLY A 161 -6.46 0.37 -4.86
C GLY A 161 -5.14 -0.21 -5.39
N ILE A 162 -4.06 -0.12 -4.62
CA ILE A 162 -2.75 -0.62 -5.03
C ILE A 162 -2.78 -2.15 -5.23
N MET A 163 -3.32 -2.90 -4.27
CA MET A 163 -3.32 -4.37 -4.37
C MET A 163 -4.27 -4.87 -5.46
N MET A 164 -5.42 -4.21 -5.65
CA MET A 164 -6.31 -4.45 -6.79
C MET A 164 -5.59 -4.19 -8.12
N PHE A 165 -4.84 -3.09 -8.22
CA PHE A 165 -4.09 -2.73 -9.42
C PHE A 165 -3.04 -3.80 -9.77
N MET A 166 -2.23 -4.23 -8.78
CA MET A 166 -1.19 -5.24 -8.98
C MET A 166 -1.76 -6.61 -9.35
N TYR A 167 -2.92 -6.96 -8.80
CA TYR A 167 -3.62 -8.16 -9.21
C TYR A 167 -4.19 -8.03 -10.63
N ALA A 168 -4.76 -6.88 -11.00
CA ALA A 168 -5.37 -6.67 -12.31
C ALA A 168 -4.33 -6.60 -13.45
N ILE A 169 -3.18 -5.96 -13.22
CA ILE A 169 -2.15 -5.71 -14.25
C ILE A 169 -1.50 -6.99 -14.78
N LYS A 170 -1.59 -8.12 -14.07
CA LYS A 170 -1.16 -9.43 -14.59
C LYS A 170 -1.92 -9.83 -15.86
N LYS A 171 -3.21 -9.51 -15.93
CA LYS A 171 -4.12 -9.88 -17.04
C LYS A 171 -4.98 -8.67 -17.42
N PRO A 172 -4.39 -7.60 -17.98
CA PRO A 172 -5.04 -6.30 -18.09
C PRO A 172 -6.29 -6.33 -18.98
N LYS A 173 -6.28 -7.12 -20.07
CA LYS A 173 -7.45 -7.27 -20.96
C LYS A 173 -8.63 -7.96 -20.27
N GLN A 174 -8.37 -9.03 -19.51
CA GLN A 174 -9.42 -9.82 -18.84
C GLN A 174 -9.93 -9.15 -17.56
N ARG A 175 -9.15 -8.23 -16.99
CA ARG A 175 -9.43 -7.55 -15.73
C ARG A 175 -9.56 -6.03 -15.91
N LEU A 176 -9.94 -5.57 -17.11
CA LEU A 176 -9.96 -4.15 -17.46
C LEU A 176 -10.79 -3.32 -16.48
N HIS A 177 -12.00 -3.77 -16.15
CA HIS A 177 -12.87 -3.08 -15.18
C HIS A 177 -12.20 -2.94 -13.81
N LEU A 178 -11.56 -4.02 -13.34
CA LEU A 178 -10.85 -3.99 -12.06
C LEU A 178 -9.63 -3.06 -12.11
N LEU A 179 -8.91 -3.06 -13.23
CA LEU A 179 -7.76 -2.19 -13.45
C LEU A 179 -8.17 -0.72 -13.46
N LEU A 180 -9.28 -0.36 -14.12
CA LEU A 180 -9.81 1.00 -14.16
C LEU A 180 -10.26 1.48 -12.77
N ILE A 181 -11.04 0.65 -12.06
CA ILE A 181 -11.49 0.96 -10.69
C ILE A 181 -10.29 1.14 -9.76
N ALA A 182 -9.30 0.23 -9.83
CA ALA A 182 -8.10 0.31 -9.02
C ALA A 182 -7.29 1.58 -9.33
N SER A 183 -7.08 1.87 -10.62
CA SER A 183 -6.35 3.05 -11.08
C SER A 183 -7.01 4.35 -10.64
N PHE A 184 -8.34 4.39 -10.70
CA PHE A 184 -9.15 5.52 -10.21
C PHE A 184 -8.93 5.75 -8.72
N PHE A 185 -9.06 4.72 -7.88
CA PHE A 185 -8.86 4.88 -6.44
C PHE A 185 -7.42 5.26 -6.08
N VAL A 186 -6.42 4.65 -6.74
CA VAL A 186 -5.01 5.01 -6.49
C VAL A 186 -4.77 6.46 -6.87
N TYR A 187 -5.22 6.89 -8.05
CA TYR A 187 -5.08 8.26 -8.51
C TYR A 187 -5.79 9.24 -7.58
N MET A 188 -7.08 9.04 -7.31
CA MET A 188 -7.86 9.96 -6.49
C MET A 188 -7.34 10.08 -5.06
N VAL A 189 -6.79 9.01 -4.47
CA VAL A 189 -6.24 9.09 -3.11
C VAL A 189 -4.81 9.64 -3.10
N ARG A 190 -3.96 9.22 -4.05
CA ARG A 190 -2.54 9.61 -4.15
C ARG A 190 -2.03 9.59 -5.61
N PRO A 191 -2.15 10.71 -6.35
CA PRO A 191 -1.69 10.81 -7.74
C PRO A 191 -0.20 10.47 -7.94
N HIS A 192 0.67 10.90 -7.01
CA HIS A 192 2.10 10.57 -7.05
C HIS A 192 2.38 9.06 -6.97
N ILE A 193 1.59 8.29 -6.19
CA ILE A 193 1.77 6.84 -6.15
C ILE A 193 1.35 6.21 -7.48
N MET A 194 0.27 6.73 -8.10
CA MET A 194 -0.15 6.28 -9.43
C MET A 194 0.98 6.49 -10.46
N PHE A 195 1.65 7.65 -10.42
CA PHE A 195 2.81 7.94 -11.25
C PHE A 195 3.91 6.87 -11.11
N PHE A 196 4.30 6.57 -9.87
CA PHE A 196 5.35 5.58 -9.62
C PHE A 196 4.92 4.17 -10.03
N LEU A 197 3.66 3.79 -9.82
CA LEU A 197 3.15 2.48 -10.23
C LEU A 197 3.15 2.30 -11.74
N LEU A 198 2.62 3.27 -12.49
CA LEU A 198 2.62 3.21 -13.96
C LEU A 198 4.03 3.20 -14.53
N THR A 199 4.91 4.07 -14.02
CA THR A 199 6.32 4.08 -14.43
C THR A 199 6.97 2.73 -14.16
N SER A 200 6.73 2.15 -12.99
CA SER A 200 7.26 0.85 -12.62
C SER A 200 6.74 -0.28 -13.49
N VAL A 201 5.45 -0.25 -13.86
CA VAL A 201 4.85 -1.22 -14.80
C VAL A 201 5.45 -1.07 -16.19
N CYS A 202 5.59 0.16 -16.71
CA CYS A 202 6.22 0.42 -18.01
C CYS A 202 7.64 -0.15 -18.05
N VAL A 203 8.48 0.18 -17.07
CA VAL A 203 9.85 -0.33 -17.00
C VAL A 203 9.84 -1.85 -16.79
N GLY A 204 8.96 -2.38 -15.93
CA GLY A 204 8.81 -3.81 -15.70
C GLY A 204 8.49 -4.59 -16.97
N ILE A 205 7.56 -4.10 -17.80
CA ILE A 205 7.17 -4.70 -19.09
C ILE A 205 8.27 -4.54 -20.15
N LEU A 206 9.00 -3.40 -20.14
CA LEU A 206 10.10 -3.16 -21.06
C LEU A 206 11.26 -4.14 -20.83
N PHE A 207 11.65 -4.33 -19.58
CA PHE A 207 12.81 -5.13 -19.20
C PHE A 207 12.47 -6.56 -18.75
N GLY A 208 11.20 -6.91 -18.56
CA GLY A 208 10.75 -8.25 -18.16
C GLY A 208 11.11 -9.33 -19.19
N LYS A 209 11.53 -10.50 -18.72
CA LYS A 209 11.87 -11.64 -19.61
C LYS A 209 10.65 -12.47 -20.04
N GLU A 210 9.46 -12.12 -19.56
CA GLU A 210 8.23 -12.84 -19.88
C GLU A 210 7.77 -12.55 -21.31
N ARG A 211 7.25 -13.57 -21.99
CA ARG A 211 6.73 -13.45 -23.36
C ARG A 211 5.34 -12.80 -23.33
N ILE A 212 5.29 -11.48 -23.14
CA ILE A 212 4.08 -10.69 -23.33
C ILE A 212 3.93 -10.37 -24.82
N SER A 213 2.73 -10.52 -25.39
CA SER A 213 2.44 -10.13 -26.77
C SER A 213 2.80 -8.66 -27.00
N GLN A 214 3.47 -8.34 -28.11
CA GLN A 214 3.90 -6.96 -28.41
C GLN A 214 2.73 -5.97 -28.41
N THR A 215 1.55 -6.38 -28.88
CA THR A 215 0.33 -5.57 -28.86
C THR A 215 -0.10 -5.19 -27.44
N THR A 216 -0.12 -6.14 -26.51
CA THR A 216 -0.49 -5.86 -25.11
C THR A 216 0.54 -4.96 -24.43
N LYS A 217 1.83 -5.15 -24.74
CA LYS A 217 2.93 -4.30 -24.27
C LYS A 217 2.77 -2.86 -24.76
N ALA A 218 2.56 -2.67 -26.07
CA ALA A 218 2.33 -1.35 -26.66
C ALA A 218 1.09 -0.68 -26.07
N LEU A 219 -0.03 -1.39 -25.96
CA LEU A 219 -1.28 -0.86 -25.40
C LEU A 219 -1.10 -0.39 -23.95
N VAL A 220 -0.46 -1.19 -23.09
CA VAL A 220 -0.25 -0.80 -21.69
C VAL A 220 0.69 0.41 -21.59
N ILE A 221 1.77 0.45 -22.38
CA ILE A 221 2.70 1.59 -22.37
C ILE A 221 2.01 2.85 -22.87
N ILE A 222 1.34 2.80 -24.02
CA ILE A 222 0.62 3.95 -24.59
C ILE A 222 -0.44 4.45 -23.60
N ALA A 223 -1.27 3.56 -23.06
CA ALA A 223 -2.29 3.94 -22.09
C ALA A 223 -1.67 4.57 -20.82
N SER A 224 -0.55 4.04 -20.34
CA SER A 224 0.15 4.58 -19.17
C SER A 224 0.73 5.96 -19.46
N VAL A 225 1.43 6.14 -20.58
CA VAL A 225 2.01 7.43 -20.98
C VAL A 225 0.94 8.47 -21.23
N SER A 226 -0.13 8.13 -21.98
CA SER A 226 -1.27 9.03 -22.21
C SER A 226 -1.93 9.46 -20.90
N PHE A 227 -2.09 8.53 -19.94
CA PHE A 227 -2.60 8.87 -18.62
C PHE A 227 -1.65 9.81 -17.86
N LEU A 228 -0.35 9.54 -17.87
CA LEU A 228 0.63 10.38 -17.17
C LEU A 228 0.71 11.80 -17.74
N ILE A 229 0.57 11.95 -19.06
CA ILE A 229 0.49 13.26 -19.71
C ILE A 229 -0.80 13.97 -19.31
N ALA A 230 -1.94 13.28 -19.32
CA ALA A 230 -3.21 13.88 -18.90
C ALA A 230 -3.23 14.27 -17.40
N ALA A 231 -2.54 13.51 -16.56
CA ALA A 231 -2.48 13.70 -15.12
C ALA A 231 -1.30 14.60 -14.66
N SER A 232 -0.44 15.08 -15.57
CA SER A 232 0.80 15.79 -15.20
C SER A 232 0.51 17.03 -14.37
N ASN A 233 -0.48 17.81 -14.78
CA ASN A 233 -0.84 19.06 -14.09
C ASN A 233 -1.30 18.77 -12.66
N SER A 234 -2.22 17.81 -12.46
CA SER A 234 -2.67 17.42 -11.13
C SER A 234 -1.57 16.80 -10.25
N ILE A 235 -0.55 16.16 -10.85
CA ILE A 235 0.59 15.63 -10.08
C ILE A 235 1.53 16.76 -9.66
N LEU A 236 1.78 17.72 -10.56
CA LEU A 236 2.64 18.88 -10.29
C LEU A 236 1.98 19.87 -9.31
N SER A 237 0.66 20.03 -9.36
CA SER A 237 -0.14 20.85 -8.45
C SER A 237 0.05 20.46 -6.99
N ILE A 238 0.14 19.16 -6.72
CA ILE A 238 0.33 18.61 -5.36
C ILE A 238 1.68 19.02 -4.76
N VAL A 239 2.65 19.33 -5.61
CA VAL A 239 4.00 19.77 -5.21
C VAL A 239 4.14 21.30 -5.38
N ASN A 240 3.09 22.01 -5.81
CA ASN A 240 3.10 23.42 -6.21
C ASN A 240 4.15 23.74 -7.30
N LEU A 241 4.48 22.76 -8.16
CA LEU A 241 5.51 22.87 -9.21
C LEU A 241 4.92 23.21 -10.59
N GLU A 242 3.65 23.62 -10.68
CA GLU A 242 2.98 23.85 -11.96
C GLU A 242 3.64 24.96 -12.80
N ASN A 243 4.30 25.92 -12.15
CA ASN A 243 4.93 27.08 -12.77
C ASN A 243 6.46 27.14 -12.53
N SER A 244 7.07 26.08 -12.00
CA SER A 244 8.50 26.07 -11.69
C SER A 244 9.35 26.08 -12.97
N GLN A 245 10.21 27.07 -13.13
CA GLN A 245 11.22 27.07 -14.19
C GLN A 245 12.37 26.09 -13.88
N ASP A 246 12.63 25.84 -12.59
CA ASP A 246 13.58 24.84 -12.10
C ASP A 246 12.90 23.88 -11.11
N VAL A 247 12.35 22.82 -11.65
CA VAL A 247 11.63 21.75 -10.92
C VAL A 247 12.50 21.13 -9.81
N PHE A 248 13.83 21.10 -9.99
CA PHE A 248 14.72 20.43 -9.05
C PHE A 248 14.92 21.24 -7.77
N SER A 249 15.24 22.54 -7.90
CA SER A 249 15.43 23.41 -6.73
C SER A 249 14.12 23.66 -5.98
N ASP A 250 13.00 23.81 -6.69
CA ASP A 250 11.68 23.99 -6.06
C ASP A 250 11.21 22.72 -5.34
N PHE A 251 11.52 21.52 -5.88
CA PHE A 251 11.26 20.27 -5.17
C PHE A 251 12.12 20.13 -3.90
N GLU A 252 13.39 20.53 -3.96
CA GLU A 252 14.29 20.51 -2.79
C GLU A 252 13.79 21.45 -1.69
N ALA A 253 13.34 22.65 -2.05
CA ALA A 253 12.73 23.59 -1.12
C ALA A 253 11.45 23.02 -0.49
N PHE A 254 10.54 22.48 -1.30
CA PHE A 254 9.32 21.83 -0.83
C PHE A 254 9.61 20.65 0.13
N ALA A 255 10.55 19.78 -0.26
CA ALA A 255 10.96 18.64 0.55
C ALA A 255 11.55 19.09 1.89
N THR A 256 12.39 20.13 1.88
CA THR A 256 13.03 20.68 3.08
C THR A 256 12.01 21.29 4.04
N VAL A 257 11.08 22.12 3.53
CA VAL A 257 10.01 22.70 4.34
C VAL A 257 9.17 21.59 4.97
N ARG A 258 8.76 20.61 4.16
CA ARG A 258 7.90 19.52 4.63
C ARG A 258 8.61 18.61 5.64
N ALA A 259 9.88 18.29 5.41
CA ALA A 259 10.68 17.55 6.37
C ALA A 259 10.88 18.35 7.67
N THR A 260 11.06 19.67 7.60
CA THR A 260 11.20 20.51 8.79
C THR A 260 9.91 20.54 9.61
N GLU A 261 8.76 20.79 8.98
CA GLU A 261 7.46 20.77 9.66
C GLU A 261 7.15 19.42 10.32
N LEU A 262 7.48 18.33 9.64
CA LEU A 262 7.29 16.98 10.18
C LEU A 262 8.30 16.61 11.28
N SER A 263 9.45 17.27 11.32
CA SER A 263 10.46 17.08 12.37
C SER A 263 10.06 17.75 13.70
N LYS A 264 9.27 18.82 13.63
CA LYS A 264 8.74 19.53 14.81
C LYS A 264 7.67 18.74 15.56
N ALA A 265 7.05 17.75 14.92
CA ALA A 265 6.09 16.85 15.55
C ALA A 265 6.82 15.83 16.47
N GLY A 266 6.23 15.45 17.61
CA GLY A 266 6.86 14.77 18.76
C GLY A 266 7.63 13.44 18.55
N SER A 267 7.80 12.97 17.31
CA SER A 267 8.66 11.83 16.93
C SER A 267 9.48 12.13 15.66
N GLY A 268 9.86 13.39 15.46
CA GLY A 268 10.61 13.87 14.32
C GLY A 268 12.08 13.48 14.38
N LEU A 269 12.61 13.03 13.25
CA LEU A 269 14.04 12.83 13.03
C LEU A 269 14.54 13.90 12.07
N ASP A 270 15.69 14.51 12.35
CA ASP A 270 16.34 15.33 11.33
C ASP A 270 16.99 14.43 10.28
N ILE A 271 16.20 14.06 9.27
CA ILE A 271 16.63 13.19 8.18
C ILE A 271 17.41 13.99 7.13
N ASN A 272 17.33 15.32 7.11
CA ASN A 272 17.93 16.15 6.06
C ASN A 272 19.45 16.00 6.00
N SER A 273 20.10 15.87 7.17
CA SER A 273 21.54 15.70 7.32
C SER A 273 22.06 14.30 6.96
N TYR A 274 21.19 13.31 6.73
CA TYR A 274 21.63 11.92 6.52
C TYR A 274 22.06 11.66 5.07
N PRO A 275 23.14 10.87 4.85
CA PRO A 275 23.44 10.32 3.53
C PRO A 275 22.28 9.47 2.99
N LEU A 276 22.08 9.45 1.67
CA LEU A 276 20.97 8.72 1.02
C LEU A 276 20.82 7.26 1.46
N PRO A 277 21.90 6.44 1.60
CA PRO A 277 21.76 5.07 2.08
C PRO A 277 21.19 4.99 3.50
N LEU A 278 21.55 5.94 4.37
CA LEU A 278 21.05 6.01 5.74
C LEU A 278 19.60 6.52 5.80
N LYS A 279 19.21 7.41 4.89
CA LYS A 279 17.80 7.81 4.69
C LYS A 279 16.92 6.62 4.32
N LEU A 280 17.35 5.83 3.34
CA LEU A 280 16.64 4.61 2.92
C LEU A 280 16.60 3.56 4.04
N PHE A 281 17.71 3.35 4.76
CA PHE A 281 17.74 2.44 5.90
C PHE A 281 16.77 2.87 7.00
N THR A 282 16.75 4.17 7.32
CA THR A 282 15.82 4.75 8.31
C THR A 282 14.38 4.56 7.85
N PHE A 283 14.08 4.84 6.58
CA PHE A 283 12.75 4.65 6.04
C PHE A 283 12.29 3.18 6.13
N TRP A 284 13.13 2.21 5.76
CA TRP A 284 12.76 0.79 5.74
C TRP A 284 12.72 0.13 7.12
N PHE A 285 13.72 0.39 7.97
CA PHE A 285 13.96 -0.44 9.16
C PHE A 285 13.76 0.27 10.50
N ARG A 286 13.52 1.60 10.53
CA ARG A 286 13.18 2.31 11.77
C ARG A 286 11.66 2.49 11.92
N PRO A 287 11.14 2.62 13.16
CA PRO A 287 11.86 2.62 14.44
C PRO A 287 12.38 1.24 14.86
N LEU A 288 13.59 1.19 15.42
CA LEU A 288 14.09 0.04 16.18
C LEU A 288 13.72 0.20 17.67
N PHE A 289 13.97 -0.81 18.51
CA PHE A 289 13.58 -0.81 19.93
C PHE A 289 14.07 0.40 20.73
N ILE A 290 15.15 1.05 20.28
CA ILE A 290 15.77 2.22 20.91
C ILE A 290 14.99 3.52 20.58
N ASP A 291 14.28 3.55 19.46
CA ASP A 291 13.65 4.75 18.89
C ASP A 291 12.17 4.93 19.28
N ALA A 292 11.58 3.97 20.00
CA ALA A 292 10.14 3.80 20.11
C ALA A 292 9.66 3.69 21.58
N PRO A 293 9.44 4.82 22.27
CA PRO A 293 8.94 4.81 23.64
C PRO A 293 7.44 4.47 23.76
N SER A 294 6.69 4.43 22.66
CA SER A 294 5.26 4.10 22.67
C SER A 294 5.00 2.62 22.40
N ILE A 295 3.88 2.10 22.94
CA ILE A 295 3.45 0.69 22.72
C ILE A 295 3.32 0.38 21.22
N VAL A 296 2.76 1.30 20.44
CA VAL A 296 2.65 1.19 18.97
C VAL A 296 4.03 1.15 18.31
N GLY A 297 4.97 1.93 18.84
CA GLY A 297 6.37 1.92 18.41
C GLY A 297 7.04 0.57 18.68
N LEU A 298 6.86 -0.02 19.87
CA LEU A 298 7.44 -1.33 20.24
C LEU A 298 6.95 -2.46 19.32
N PHE A 299 5.63 -2.55 19.08
CA PHE A 299 5.08 -3.52 18.11
C PHE A 299 5.69 -3.34 16.73
N SER A 300 5.86 -2.08 16.33
CA SER A 300 6.44 -1.75 15.03
C SER A 300 7.93 -2.04 14.95
N SER A 301 8.67 -1.95 16.06
CA SER A 301 10.09 -2.31 16.14
C SER A 301 10.32 -3.81 15.99
N VAL A 302 9.45 -4.65 16.57
CA VAL A 302 9.50 -6.11 16.35
C VAL A 302 9.31 -6.43 14.87
N GLU A 303 8.31 -5.81 14.24
CA GLU A 303 8.03 -6.00 12.83
C GLU A 303 9.19 -5.50 11.94
N ASN A 304 9.78 -4.35 12.27
CA ASN A 304 10.91 -3.81 11.53
C ASN A 304 12.19 -4.64 11.66
N LEU A 305 12.42 -5.23 12.84
CA LEU A 305 13.51 -6.20 13.01
C LEU A 305 13.29 -7.41 12.09
N MET A 306 12.05 -7.90 12.00
CA MET A 306 11.72 -8.98 11.08
C MET A 306 11.97 -8.57 9.62
N TYR A 307 11.63 -7.35 9.24
CA TYR A 307 11.93 -6.82 7.90
C TYR A 307 13.44 -6.84 7.63
N LEU A 308 14.24 -6.36 8.57
CA LEU A 308 15.69 -6.35 8.46
C LEU A 308 16.25 -7.77 8.26
N LEU A 309 15.80 -8.74 9.04
CA LEU A 309 16.23 -10.14 8.93
C LEU A 309 15.85 -10.76 7.58
N ILE A 310 14.63 -10.50 7.10
CA ILE A 310 14.15 -10.99 5.80
C ILE A 310 14.96 -10.37 4.64
N PHE A 311 15.18 -9.05 4.68
CA PHE A 311 15.98 -8.34 3.69
C PHE A 311 17.44 -8.82 3.69
N PHE A 312 18.07 -8.95 4.85
CA PHE A 312 19.45 -9.43 4.95
C PHE A 312 19.61 -10.85 4.40
N LYS A 313 18.66 -11.74 4.68
CA LYS A 313 18.66 -13.11 4.13
C LYS A 313 18.47 -13.15 2.61
N ALA A 314 17.73 -12.18 2.06
CA ALA A 314 17.48 -12.06 0.63
C ALA A 314 18.66 -11.41 -0.12
N CYS A 315 19.37 -10.47 0.51
CA CYS A 315 20.50 -9.74 -0.05
C CYS A 315 21.74 -10.64 -0.23
N ASN A 316 21.86 -11.26 -1.41
CA ASN A 316 23.07 -11.96 -1.82
C ASN A 316 23.34 -11.71 -3.32
N MET A 317 24.52 -12.08 -3.80
CA MET A 317 24.88 -11.89 -5.22
C MET A 317 23.94 -12.63 -6.20
N GLY A 318 23.28 -13.69 -5.73
CA GLY A 318 22.24 -14.41 -6.48
C GLY A 318 20.94 -13.62 -6.64
N PHE A 319 20.63 -12.69 -5.74
CA PHE A 319 19.46 -11.81 -5.83
C PHE A 319 19.55 -10.88 -7.05
N LEU A 320 20.69 -10.24 -7.26
CA LEU A 320 20.92 -9.37 -8.42
C LEU A 320 20.87 -10.15 -9.74
N LYS A 321 21.42 -11.38 -9.75
CA LYS A 321 21.33 -12.28 -10.92
C LYS A 321 19.88 -12.65 -11.22
N TYR A 322 19.11 -13.00 -10.19
CA TYR A 322 17.68 -13.31 -10.31
C TYR A 322 16.87 -12.12 -10.80
N LEU A 323 17.12 -10.91 -10.27
CA LEU A 323 16.38 -9.73 -10.67
C LEU A 323 16.53 -9.48 -12.18
N LYS A 324 17.72 -9.68 -12.76
CA LYS A 324 17.92 -9.58 -14.22
C LYS A 324 17.10 -10.60 -15.01
N SER A 325 16.92 -11.82 -14.50
CA SER A 325 16.15 -12.89 -15.15
C SER A 325 14.66 -12.95 -14.77
N SER A 326 14.21 -12.09 -13.87
CA SER A 326 12.86 -12.15 -13.29
C SER A 326 11.72 -11.74 -14.25
N PRO A 327 10.47 -12.20 -13.98
CA PRO A 327 9.27 -11.78 -14.70
C PRO A 327 8.96 -10.29 -14.56
N PHE A 328 8.08 -9.77 -15.42
CA PHE A 328 7.78 -8.33 -15.45
C PHE A 328 7.20 -7.81 -14.13
N LEU A 329 6.33 -8.60 -13.46
CA LEU A 329 5.71 -8.19 -12.19
C LEU A 329 6.72 -8.06 -11.06
N VAL A 330 7.76 -8.90 -11.05
CA VAL A 330 8.83 -8.82 -10.04
C VAL A 330 9.64 -7.56 -10.29
N LYS A 331 9.99 -7.26 -11.54
CA LYS A 331 10.70 -6.01 -11.89
C LYS A 331 9.86 -4.78 -11.58
N ALA A 332 8.58 -4.79 -11.95
CA ALA A 332 7.66 -3.70 -11.66
C ALA A 332 7.54 -3.48 -10.15
N SER A 333 7.37 -4.54 -9.36
CA SER A 333 7.29 -4.43 -7.90
C SER A 333 8.61 -3.91 -7.31
N PHE A 334 9.76 -4.37 -7.82
CA PHE A 334 11.07 -3.88 -7.35
C PHE A 334 11.27 -2.39 -7.64
N ILE A 335 10.90 -1.93 -8.84
CA ILE A 335 11.01 -0.52 -9.23
C ILE A 335 10.00 0.32 -8.45
N ALA A 336 8.78 -0.16 -8.22
CA ALA A 336 7.79 0.51 -7.39
C ALA A 336 8.29 0.65 -5.95
N PHE A 337 8.85 -0.43 -5.39
CA PHE A 337 9.46 -0.42 -4.06
C PHE A 337 10.55 0.65 -3.95
N LEU A 338 11.50 0.69 -4.90
CA LEU A 338 12.61 1.64 -4.86
C LEU A 338 12.18 3.07 -5.13
N SER A 339 11.38 3.31 -6.17
CA SER A 339 10.97 4.66 -6.58
C SER A 339 10.12 5.35 -5.52
N VAL A 340 9.13 4.65 -4.96
CA VAL A 340 8.31 5.21 -3.87
C VAL A 340 9.14 5.39 -2.61
N SER A 341 10.02 4.45 -2.26
CA SER A 341 10.91 4.61 -1.09
C SER A 341 11.81 5.83 -1.24
N PHE A 342 12.43 6.01 -2.41
CA PHE A 342 13.28 7.15 -2.71
C PHE A 342 12.50 8.46 -2.57
N ALA A 343 11.34 8.58 -3.22
CA ALA A 343 10.52 9.78 -3.14
C ALA A 343 10.08 10.11 -1.70
N MET A 344 9.68 9.11 -0.92
CA MET A 344 9.23 9.33 0.45
C MET A 344 10.37 9.72 1.40
N THR A 345 11.59 9.24 1.16
CA THR A 345 12.74 9.57 2.04
C THR A 345 13.09 11.05 2.10
N PHE A 346 12.76 11.83 1.06
CA PHE A 346 12.95 13.28 1.06
C PHE A 346 11.81 14.04 1.73
N ILE A 347 10.64 13.42 1.83
CA ILE A 347 9.40 14.08 2.23
C ILE A 347 9.05 13.81 3.70
N THR A 348 9.44 12.66 4.24
CA THR A 348 9.04 12.23 5.58
C THR A 348 10.18 12.23 6.57
N SER A 349 10.08 13.07 7.59
CA SER A 349 10.98 13.10 8.76
C SER A 349 10.33 12.57 10.03
N ASN A 350 9.01 12.33 10.03
CA ASN A 350 8.27 11.82 11.19
C ASN A 350 8.17 10.28 11.18
N LEU A 351 8.61 9.62 12.26
CA LEU A 351 8.59 8.16 12.37
C LEU A 351 7.20 7.51 12.21
N GLY A 352 6.14 8.10 12.75
CA GLY A 352 4.78 7.59 12.59
C GLY A 352 4.28 7.69 11.14
N ILE A 353 4.61 8.78 10.45
CA ILE A 353 4.28 8.94 9.02
C ILE A 353 5.11 7.98 8.17
N ILE A 354 6.39 7.80 8.48
CA ILE A 354 7.27 6.82 7.84
C ILE A 354 6.64 5.43 7.95
N MET A 355 6.21 5.02 9.14
CA MET A 355 5.57 3.71 9.33
C MET A 355 4.32 3.54 8.46
N ARG A 356 3.42 4.53 8.45
CA ARG A 356 2.21 4.52 7.62
C ARG A 356 2.53 4.42 6.13
N GLN A 357 3.52 5.19 5.65
CA GLN A 357 3.89 5.23 4.25
C GLN A 357 4.66 3.98 3.80
N LYS A 358 5.57 3.51 4.66
CA LYS A 358 6.33 2.28 4.47
C LYS A 358 5.43 1.08 4.28
N ALA A 359 4.41 0.90 5.13
CA ALA A 359 3.56 -0.28 5.13
C ALA A 359 2.99 -0.60 3.73
N MET A 360 2.57 0.44 2.99
CA MET A 360 2.07 0.32 1.62
C MET A 360 3.13 -0.18 0.62
N VAL A 361 4.37 0.28 0.77
CA VAL A 361 5.47 0.02 -0.16
C VAL A 361 6.13 -1.33 0.12
N MET A 362 6.15 -1.77 1.38
CA MET A 362 6.82 -3.01 1.79
C MET A 362 6.22 -4.26 1.15
N TYR A 363 4.93 -4.26 0.82
CA TYR A 363 4.30 -5.40 0.12
C TYR A 363 4.95 -5.69 -1.24
N PHE A 364 5.41 -4.65 -1.95
CA PHE A 364 6.19 -4.84 -3.17
C PHE A 364 7.55 -5.47 -2.89
N GLY A 365 8.25 -5.00 -1.86
CA GLY A 365 9.51 -5.57 -1.42
C GLY A 365 9.37 -7.04 -1.03
N PHE A 366 8.34 -7.37 -0.24
CA PHE A 366 8.05 -8.75 0.17
C PHE A 366 7.70 -9.65 -1.00
N PHE A 367 6.96 -9.15 -2.00
CA PHE A 367 6.68 -9.92 -3.21
C PHE A 367 7.98 -10.29 -3.95
N VAL A 368 8.89 -9.33 -4.13
CA VAL A 368 10.19 -9.57 -4.78
C VAL A 368 11.02 -10.57 -3.99
N ILE A 369 11.09 -10.41 -2.67
CA ILE A 369 11.83 -11.32 -1.78
C ILE A 369 11.24 -12.73 -1.81
N PHE A 370 9.91 -12.86 -1.75
CA PHE A 370 9.25 -14.14 -1.81
C PHE A 370 9.54 -14.83 -3.14
N SER A 371 9.36 -14.13 -4.27
CA SER A 371 9.64 -14.69 -5.59
C SER A 371 11.10 -15.13 -5.73
N TYR A 372 12.04 -14.37 -5.15
CA TYR A 372 13.45 -14.75 -5.08
C TYR A 372 13.70 -16.01 -4.22
N LEU A 373 13.07 -16.13 -3.05
CA LEU A 373 13.21 -17.31 -2.18
C LEU A 373 12.69 -18.59 -2.85
N VAL A 374 11.61 -18.48 -3.62
CA VAL A 374 11.08 -19.58 -4.43
C VAL A 374 12.08 -19.98 -5.50
N TYR A 375 12.59 -19.02 -6.27
CA TYR A 375 13.62 -19.27 -7.28
C TYR A 375 14.85 -19.97 -6.68
N ARG A 376 15.34 -19.51 -5.54
CA ARG A 376 16.49 -20.13 -4.85
C ARG A 376 16.20 -21.58 -4.42
N ARG A 377 14.98 -21.86 -3.96
CA ARG A 377 14.57 -23.23 -3.60
C ARG A 377 14.53 -24.13 -4.82
N GLU A 378 13.96 -23.66 -5.92
CA GLU A 378 13.89 -24.41 -7.18
C GLU A 378 15.28 -24.69 -7.76
N GLN A 379 16.21 -23.74 -7.69
CA GLN A 379 17.59 -23.96 -8.13
C GLN A 379 18.32 -25.00 -7.28
N ARG A 380 18.09 -25.03 -5.96
CA ARG A 380 18.65 -26.05 -5.08
C ARG A 380 18.13 -27.45 -5.38
N LEU A 381 16.83 -27.57 -5.66
CA LEU A 381 16.21 -28.84 -6.02
C LEU A 381 16.68 -29.38 -7.38
N LYS A 382 17.19 -28.52 -8.27
CA LYS A 382 17.77 -28.92 -9.56
C LYS A 382 19.26 -29.27 -9.48
N ALA A 383 19.93 -28.89 -8.39
CA ALA A 383 21.35 -29.12 -8.18
C ALA A 383 21.62 -30.38 -7.32
N VAL A 384 20.57 -30.96 -6.73
CA VAL A 384 20.52 -32.31 -6.15
C VAL A 384 19.96 -33.23 -7.22
#